data_AF-A0A7J3M6H9-F1
#
_entry.id   AF-A0A7J3M6H9-F1
#
_cell.length_a   1.000
_cell.length_b   1.000
_cell.length_c   1.000
_cell.angle_alpha   90.00
_cell.angle_beta   90.00
_cell.angle_gamma   90.00
#
_symmetry.space_group_name_H-M   'P 1'
#
loop_
_entity.id
_entity.type
_entity.pdbx_description
1 polymer ?
#
loop_
_entity_poly.entity_id
_entity_poly.type
_entity_poly.pdbx_seq_one_letter_code
_entity_poly.pdbx_strand_id
1 'polypeptide(L)'
;PLCKAIRTLDVQADSGVRTVYSGDLIPENPNIAPISDRIPIVKLARGQRIRLEAYAKLGRGKVHAKWQPVSACTYRYKPIVRIDYSRCNACGKCAEICPRRVFVEEDGKVVVAREMECILCTDCIKVCDVKPPPIQISWDDSVFIFYVESVGSLSVERIIFEALKIYEEKFMEFMNLLEGLVNEPKKD
;
A
#
# COMPACT_ATOMS: atom_id res chain seq x y z
N PRO A 1 -29.00 14.01 7.47
CA PRO A 1 -28.25 15.20 6.98
C PRO A 1 -26.73 15.09 7.14
N LEU A 2 -26.22 14.51 8.23
CA LEU A 2 -24.79 14.48 8.57
C LEU A 2 -23.92 13.43 7.81
N CYS A 3 -24.51 12.60 6.95
CA CYS A 3 -23.80 11.47 6.32
C CYS A 3 -23.25 11.78 4.91
N LYS A 4 -23.34 13.02 4.43
CA LYS A 4 -22.88 13.42 3.10
C LYS A 4 -22.23 14.80 3.10
N ALA A 5 -21.31 15.03 2.17
CA ALA A 5 -20.76 16.34 1.83
C ALA A 5 -21.01 16.63 0.35
N ILE A 6 -21.52 17.84 0.05
CA ILE A 6 -21.95 18.22 -1.31
C ILE A 6 -20.89 19.07 -2.00
N ARG A 7 -20.65 18.82 -3.29
CA ARG A 7 -19.81 19.64 -4.16
C ARG A 7 -20.56 20.01 -5.42
N THR A 8 -20.44 21.27 -5.83
CA THR A 8 -21.06 21.73 -7.08
C THR A 8 -19.98 22.10 -8.07
N LEU A 9 -20.14 21.65 -9.31
CA LEU A 9 -19.31 22.06 -10.44
C LEU A 9 -20.22 22.77 -11.43
N ASP A 10 -19.92 24.01 -11.79
CA ASP A 10 -20.62 24.75 -12.84
C ASP A 10 -19.59 25.59 -13.62
N VAL A 11 -19.13 25.03 -14.74
CA VAL A 11 -17.98 25.55 -15.49
C VAL A 11 -18.28 25.53 -16.99
N GLN A 12 -18.00 26.64 -17.67
CA GLN A 12 -18.10 26.80 -19.12
C GLN A 12 -16.76 27.25 -19.72
N ALA A 13 -16.53 26.87 -20.98
CA ALA A 13 -15.39 27.28 -21.78
C ALA A 13 -15.81 28.35 -22.81
N ASP A 14 -15.54 29.63 -22.55
CA ASP A 14 -16.11 30.74 -23.34
C ASP A 14 -15.31 31.07 -24.61
N SER A 15 -13.99 31.19 -24.52
CA SER A 15 -13.14 31.71 -25.60
C SER A 15 -12.19 30.67 -26.21
N GLY A 16 -11.95 29.54 -25.54
CA GLY A 16 -11.00 28.52 -25.97
C GLY A 16 -11.17 27.20 -25.25
N VAL A 17 -10.17 26.32 -25.33
CA VAL A 17 -10.17 25.05 -24.58
C VAL A 17 -9.88 25.34 -23.12
N ARG A 18 -10.73 24.84 -22.21
CA ARG A 18 -10.53 24.92 -20.75
C ARG A 18 -10.37 23.51 -20.18
N THR A 19 -9.31 23.27 -19.43
CA THR A 19 -9.23 22.08 -18.57
C THR A 19 -9.92 22.40 -17.24
N VAL A 20 -10.88 21.56 -16.87
CA VAL A 20 -11.54 21.58 -15.56
C VAL A 20 -10.75 20.71 -14.61
N TYR A 21 -10.45 21.22 -13.44
CA TYR A 21 -9.67 20.54 -12.40
C TYR A 21 -10.51 20.26 -11.15
N SER A 22 -10.00 19.43 -10.26
CA SER A 22 -10.59 19.16 -8.96
C SER A 22 -10.81 20.41 -8.11
N GLY A 23 -9.98 21.44 -8.26
CA GLY A 23 -10.17 22.72 -7.58
C GLY A 23 -11.39 23.53 -8.05
N ASP A 24 -11.96 23.22 -9.22
CA ASP A 24 -13.19 23.87 -9.69
C ASP A 24 -14.45 23.34 -8.96
N LEU A 25 -14.34 22.27 -8.15
CA LEU A 25 -15.44 21.74 -7.34
C LEU A 25 -15.67 22.61 -6.09
N ILE A 26 -16.77 23.36 -6.09
CA ILE A 26 -17.10 24.29 -5.00
C ILE A 26 -17.57 23.50 -3.76
N PRO A 27 -16.90 23.65 -2.60
CA PRO A 27 -17.26 22.96 -1.38
C PRO A 27 -18.36 23.62 -0.56
N GLU A 28 -19.37 22.84 -0.15
CA GLU A 28 -20.26 23.22 0.96
C GLU A 28 -19.52 23.24 2.32
N ASN A 29 -18.53 22.36 2.50
CA ASN A 29 -17.74 22.24 3.73
C ASN A 29 -16.23 22.28 3.39
N PRO A 30 -15.48 23.35 3.68
CA PRO A 30 -14.07 23.48 3.30
C PRO A 30 -13.16 22.35 3.79
N ASN A 31 -13.51 21.65 4.86
CA ASN A 31 -12.68 20.58 5.44
C ASN A 31 -12.74 19.25 4.67
N ILE A 32 -13.58 19.14 3.64
CA ILE A 32 -13.78 17.90 2.86
C ILE A 32 -13.37 18.14 1.39
N ALA A 33 -12.18 18.66 1.16
CA ALA A 33 -11.71 19.00 -0.19
C ALA A 33 -11.05 17.81 -0.91
N PRO A 34 -10.93 17.85 -2.25
CA PRO A 34 -9.96 17.00 -2.95
C PRO A 34 -8.56 17.17 -2.34
N ILE A 35 -7.76 16.11 -2.33
CA ILE A 35 -6.39 16.17 -1.78
C ILE A 35 -5.47 17.12 -2.57
N SER A 36 -5.81 17.38 -3.83
CA SER A 36 -5.12 18.31 -4.69
C SER A 36 -6.14 19.00 -5.57
N ASP A 37 -5.95 20.29 -5.82
CA ASP A 37 -6.79 21.11 -6.70
C ASP A 37 -6.41 20.98 -8.19
N ARG A 38 -5.39 20.17 -8.50
CA ARG A 38 -4.79 20.06 -9.84
C ARG A 38 -5.09 18.75 -10.56
N ILE A 39 -6.02 17.94 -10.05
CA ILE A 39 -6.41 16.69 -10.70
C ILE A 39 -7.32 17.04 -11.89
N PRO A 40 -6.91 16.76 -13.15
CA PRO A 40 -7.74 17.09 -14.31
C PRO A 40 -8.98 16.19 -14.33
N ILE A 41 -10.16 16.79 -14.50
CA ILE A 41 -11.44 16.09 -14.60
C ILE A 41 -11.83 15.92 -16.08
N VAL A 42 -11.92 17.03 -16.81
CA VAL A 42 -12.34 17.03 -18.21
C VAL A 42 -11.80 18.26 -18.95
N LYS A 43 -11.55 18.12 -20.25
CA LYS A 43 -11.25 19.24 -21.15
C LYS A 43 -12.50 19.64 -21.91
N LEU A 44 -12.87 20.91 -21.83
CA LEU A 44 -14.01 21.51 -22.51
C LEU A 44 -13.52 22.31 -23.71
N ALA A 45 -14.11 22.06 -24.88
CA ALA A 45 -13.95 22.92 -26.06
C ALA A 45 -14.84 24.17 -25.94
N ARG A 46 -14.58 25.17 -26.78
CA ARG A 46 -15.35 26.42 -26.81
C ARG A 46 -16.86 26.15 -26.91
N GLY A 47 -17.63 26.76 -26.02
CA GLY A 47 -19.09 26.62 -25.93
C GLY A 47 -19.57 25.43 -25.09
N GLN A 48 -18.68 24.51 -24.69
CA GLN A 48 -19.06 23.40 -23.81
C GLN A 48 -19.16 23.86 -22.34
N ARG A 49 -20.13 23.28 -21.63
CA ARG A 49 -20.39 23.52 -20.21
C ARG A 49 -20.62 22.20 -19.49
N ILE A 50 -20.12 22.10 -18.26
CA ILE A 50 -20.44 21.02 -17.33
C ILE A 50 -21.12 21.62 -16.09
N ARG A 51 -22.25 21.03 -15.71
CA ARG A 51 -22.96 21.36 -14.47
C ARG A 51 -23.36 20.08 -13.76
N LEU A 52 -22.87 19.88 -12.54
CA LEU A 52 -23.21 18.71 -11.73
C LEU A 52 -23.13 19.01 -10.23
N GLU A 53 -23.77 18.15 -9.46
CA GLU A 53 -23.66 18.09 -8.01
C GLU A 53 -23.14 16.69 -7.62
N ALA A 54 -22.09 16.65 -6.81
CA ALA A 54 -21.45 15.44 -6.35
C ALA A 54 -21.66 15.26 -4.85
N TYR A 55 -22.01 14.04 -4.45
CA TYR A 55 -22.27 13.67 -3.06
C TYR A 55 -21.19 12.72 -2.54
N ALA A 56 -20.31 13.23 -1.68
CA ALA A 56 -19.33 12.41 -0.99
C ALA A 56 -19.97 11.77 0.25
N LYS A 57 -19.77 10.46 0.42
CA LYS A 57 -20.18 9.70 1.61
C LYS A 57 -19.03 8.82 2.10
N LEU A 58 -18.99 8.59 3.40
CA LEU A 58 -18.08 7.62 3.99
C LEU A 58 -18.45 6.21 3.49
N GLY A 59 -17.44 5.40 3.19
CA GLY A 59 -17.62 4.03 2.73
C GLY A 59 -16.41 3.17 3.06
N ARG A 60 -16.52 1.88 2.78
CA ARG A 60 -15.45 0.89 3.02
C ARG A 60 -14.91 0.36 1.71
N GLY A 61 -13.59 0.16 1.62
CA GLY A 61 -12.94 -0.42 0.45
C GLY A 61 -13.51 -1.78 0.01
N LYS A 62 -14.02 -2.58 0.96
CA LYS A 62 -14.73 -3.84 0.67
C LYS A 62 -15.98 -3.66 -0.20
N VAL A 63 -16.65 -2.51 -0.11
CA VAL A 63 -17.84 -2.20 -0.90
C VAL A 63 -17.47 -1.65 -2.28
N HIS A 64 -16.42 -0.83 -2.37
CA HIS A 64 -15.94 -0.30 -3.64
C HIS A 64 -14.49 0.20 -3.54
N ALA A 65 -13.69 -0.04 -4.58
CA ALA A 65 -12.26 0.30 -4.62
C ALA A 65 -11.96 1.79 -4.35
N LYS A 66 -12.79 2.72 -4.85
CA LYS A 66 -12.70 4.17 -4.55
C LYS A 66 -12.68 4.56 -3.06
N TRP A 67 -13.07 3.66 -2.16
CA TRP A 67 -13.01 3.86 -0.70
C TRP A 67 -11.81 3.16 -0.04
N GLN A 68 -10.88 2.60 -0.81
CA GLN A 68 -9.62 2.12 -0.28
C GLN A 68 -8.72 3.33 0.06
N PRO A 69 -8.23 3.45 1.29
CA PRO A 69 -7.41 4.60 1.71
C PRO A 69 -5.92 4.45 1.34
N VAL A 70 -5.53 3.32 0.76
CA VAL A 70 -4.13 2.97 0.42
C VAL A 70 -4.00 2.62 -1.05
N SER A 71 -2.89 3.01 -1.66
CA SER A 71 -2.46 2.54 -2.99
C SER A 71 -1.73 1.19 -2.87
N ALA A 72 -0.98 0.99 -1.79
CA ALA A 72 -0.29 -0.25 -1.49
C ALA A 72 -0.34 -0.54 0.01
N CYS A 73 -0.61 -1.80 0.36
CA CYS A 73 -0.49 -2.32 1.71
C CYS A 73 -0.03 -3.77 1.59
N THR A 74 1.25 -4.00 1.86
CA THR A 74 1.89 -5.31 1.72
C THR A 74 2.78 -5.55 2.92
N TYR A 75 3.12 -6.81 3.13
CA TYR A 75 4.15 -7.18 4.09
C TYR A 75 5.05 -8.25 3.49
N ARG A 76 6.24 -8.39 4.08
CA ARG A 76 7.15 -9.51 3.82
C ARG A 76 7.85 -9.89 5.10
N TYR A 77 8.36 -11.13 5.15
CA TYR A 77 9.20 -11.57 6.24
C TYR A 77 10.57 -10.89 6.20
N LYS A 78 11.23 -10.80 7.37
CA LYS A 78 12.61 -10.35 7.43
C LYS A 78 13.51 -11.37 6.69
N PRO A 79 14.21 -10.96 5.62
CA PRO A 79 15.10 -11.87 4.92
C PRO A 79 16.32 -12.21 5.80
N ILE A 80 16.82 -13.43 5.66
CA ILE A 80 18.07 -13.89 6.24
C ILE A 80 18.97 -14.30 5.08
N VAL A 81 20.12 -13.66 4.94
CA VAL A 81 21.06 -13.91 3.84
C VAL A 81 22.41 -14.30 4.43
N ARG A 82 22.85 -15.53 4.13
CA ARG A 82 24.12 -16.08 4.64
C ARG A 82 25.02 -16.53 3.50
N ILE A 83 26.32 -16.35 3.69
CA ILE A 83 27.36 -16.86 2.79
C ILE A 83 28.29 -17.76 3.62
N ASP A 84 28.46 -18.99 3.17
CA ASP A 84 29.52 -19.88 3.64
C ASP A 84 30.85 -19.47 2.99
N TYR A 85 31.60 -18.62 3.69
CA TYR A 85 32.87 -18.07 3.20
C TYR A 85 33.96 -19.12 2.99
N SER A 86 33.85 -20.30 3.60
CA SER A 86 34.84 -21.38 3.40
C SER A 86 34.76 -21.99 1.99
N ARG A 87 33.61 -21.86 1.32
CA ARG A 87 33.35 -22.40 -0.03
C ARG A 87 33.17 -21.32 -1.09
N CYS A 88 33.02 -20.05 -0.69
CA CYS A 88 32.87 -18.94 -1.60
C CYS A 88 34.19 -18.60 -2.30
N ASN A 89 34.18 -18.56 -3.63
CA ASN A 89 35.34 -18.17 -4.45
C ASN A 89 35.39 -16.66 -4.76
N ALA A 90 34.51 -15.86 -4.16
CA ALA A 90 34.40 -14.40 -4.34
C ALA A 90 34.25 -13.94 -5.81
N CYS A 91 33.63 -14.74 -6.68
CA CYS A 91 33.49 -14.42 -8.11
C CYS A 91 32.55 -13.25 -8.48
N GLY A 92 31.87 -12.62 -7.51
CA GLY A 92 31.08 -11.41 -7.75
C GLY A 92 29.72 -11.57 -8.43
N LYS A 93 29.45 -12.67 -9.14
CA LYS A 93 28.21 -12.87 -9.93
C LYS A 93 26.91 -12.64 -9.17
N CYS A 94 26.87 -12.97 -7.88
CA CYS A 94 25.70 -12.73 -7.04
C CYS A 94 25.45 -11.23 -6.74
N ALA A 95 26.50 -10.41 -6.70
CA ALA A 95 26.41 -8.96 -6.59
C ALA A 95 25.94 -8.33 -7.92
N GLU A 96 26.48 -8.81 -9.05
CA GLU A 96 26.09 -8.35 -10.38
C GLU A 96 24.60 -8.58 -10.69
N ILE A 97 24.08 -9.78 -10.39
CA ILE A 97 22.69 -10.14 -10.73
C ILE A 97 21.67 -9.55 -9.76
N CYS A 98 22.06 -9.14 -8.55
CA CYS A 98 21.11 -8.75 -7.51
C CYS A 98 20.54 -7.34 -7.77
N PRO A 99 19.26 -7.20 -8.17
CA PRO A 99 18.69 -5.89 -8.50
C PRO A 99 18.56 -4.99 -7.26
N ARG A 100 18.61 -5.58 -6.06
CA ARG A 100 18.49 -4.90 -4.76
C ARG A 100 19.85 -4.57 -4.14
N ARG A 101 20.95 -4.96 -4.79
CA ARG A 101 22.33 -4.73 -4.32
C ARG A 101 22.54 -5.22 -2.88
N VAL A 102 22.02 -6.41 -2.59
CA VAL A 102 22.16 -7.08 -1.28
C VAL A 102 23.63 -7.42 -1.01
N PHE A 103 24.35 -7.79 -2.06
CA PHE A 103 25.75 -8.18 -2.01
C PHE A 103 26.63 -7.06 -2.56
N VAL A 104 27.80 -6.86 -1.95
CA VAL A 104 28.84 -5.92 -2.38
C VAL A 104 30.18 -6.63 -2.35
N GLU A 105 31.10 -6.26 -3.24
CA GLU A 105 32.48 -6.73 -3.22
C GLU A 105 33.36 -5.76 -2.42
N GLU A 106 34.00 -6.26 -1.36
CA GLU A 106 34.91 -5.52 -0.49
C GLU A 106 36.12 -6.41 -0.18
N ASP A 107 37.33 -5.86 -0.32
CA ASP A 107 38.60 -6.54 0.00
C ASP A 107 38.74 -7.94 -0.61
N GLY A 108 38.30 -8.11 -1.87
CA GLY A 108 38.36 -9.39 -2.57
C GLY A 108 37.37 -10.44 -2.05
N LYS A 109 36.33 -10.04 -1.31
CA LYS A 109 35.25 -10.89 -0.81
C LYS A 109 33.89 -10.31 -1.16
N VAL A 110 32.90 -11.17 -1.29
CA VAL A 110 31.50 -10.74 -1.39
C VAL A 110 30.87 -10.71 0.00
N VAL A 111 30.37 -9.55 0.42
CA VAL A 111 29.71 -9.34 1.72
C VAL A 111 28.22 -9.05 1.55
N VAL A 112 27.42 -9.38 2.56
CA VAL A 112 25.99 -9.05 2.62
C VAL A 112 25.82 -7.66 3.22
N ALA A 113 25.75 -6.63 2.37
CA ALA A 113 25.67 -5.23 2.81
C ALA A 113 24.23 -4.74 3.05
N ARG A 114 23.24 -5.29 2.33
CA ARG A 114 21.84 -4.83 2.39
C ARG A 114 20.86 -5.98 2.55
N GLU A 115 21.03 -6.78 3.62
CA GLU A 115 20.17 -7.94 3.90
C GLU A 115 18.69 -7.58 3.80
N MET A 116 18.28 -6.47 4.43
CA MET A 116 16.89 -6.01 4.46
C MET A 116 16.31 -5.70 3.09
N GLU A 117 17.11 -5.43 2.05
CA GLU A 117 16.61 -5.16 0.71
C GLU A 117 16.31 -6.42 -0.11
N CYS A 118 16.71 -7.59 0.39
CA CYS A 118 16.47 -8.87 -0.27
C CYS A 118 14.97 -9.15 -0.43
N ILE A 119 14.58 -9.47 -1.66
CA ILE A 119 13.19 -9.81 -2.05
C ILE A 119 12.99 -11.31 -2.28
N LEU A 120 13.94 -12.13 -1.81
CA LEU A 120 13.88 -13.60 -1.91
C LEU A 120 13.74 -14.14 -3.36
N CYS A 121 14.24 -13.44 -4.38
CA CYS A 121 14.14 -13.91 -5.78
C CYS A 121 15.00 -15.15 -6.09
N THR A 122 16.01 -15.42 -5.25
CA THR A 122 16.97 -16.55 -5.33
C THR A 122 17.93 -16.54 -6.52
N ASP A 123 17.99 -15.48 -7.31
CA ASP A 123 18.85 -15.45 -8.50
C ASP A 123 20.35 -15.51 -8.17
N CYS A 124 20.75 -14.96 -7.02
CA CYS A 124 22.11 -15.11 -6.49
C CYS A 124 22.53 -16.57 -6.27
N ILE A 125 21.59 -17.45 -5.91
CA ILE A 125 21.83 -18.89 -5.73
C ILE A 125 21.97 -19.56 -7.11
N LYS A 126 21.08 -19.21 -8.05
CA LYS A 126 21.03 -19.82 -9.39
C LYS A 126 22.29 -19.52 -10.20
N VAL A 127 22.78 -18.28 -10.13
CA VAL A 127 23.96 -17.81 -10.90
C VAL A 127 25.29 -18.30 -10.32
N CYS A 128 25.30 -18.82 -9.09
CA CYS A 128 26.53 -19.23 -8.43
C CYS A 128 27.12 -20.50 -9.08
N ASP A 129 28.38 -20.42 -9.52
CA ASP A 129 29.07 -21.55 -10.16
C ASP A 129 29.44 -22.66 -9.17
N VAL A 130 29.66 -22.33 -7.89
CA VAL A 130 29.99 -23.29 -6.84
C VAL A 130 28.77 -24.17 -6.54
N LYS A 131 28.95 -25.50 -6.55
CA LYS A 131 27.88 -26.47 -6.28
C LYS A 131 28.22 -27.35 -5.07
N PRO A 132 27.33 -27.45 -4.06
CA PRO A 132 26.11 -26.66 -3.89
C PRO A 132 26.45 -25.17 -3.60
N PRO A 133 25.58 -24.21 -3.95
CA PRO A 133 25.86 -22.80 -3.71
C PRO A 133 26.19 -22.52 -2.23
N PRO A 134 27.22 -21.69 -1.93
CA PRO A 134 27.55 -21.26 -0.58
C PRO A 134 26.61 -20.16 -0.06
N ILE A 135 25.67 -19.69 -0.88
CA ILE A 135 24.70 -18.65 -0.51
C ILE A 135 23.40 -19.32 -0.03
N GLN A 136 22.94 -18.96 1.15
CA GLN A 136 21.64 -19.37 1.70
C GLN A 136 20.73 -18.14 1.82
N ILE A 137 19.52 -18.27 1.27
CA ILE A 137 18.45 -17.28 1.38
C ILE A 137 17.29 -17.93 2.12
N SER A 138 16.92 -17.38 3.27
CA SER A 138 15.76 -17.78 4.06
C SER A 138 15.08 -16.54 4.66
N TRP A 139 14.14 -16.74 5.59
CA TRP A 139 13.43 -15.64 6.24
C TRP A 139 13.10 -16.00 7.70
N ASP A 140 12.92 -14.96 8.52
CA ASP A 140 12.37 -15.05 9.87
C ASP A 140 10.85 -14.85 9.79
N ASP A 141 10.10 -15.91 10.04
CA ASP A 141 8.63 -15.92 9.98
C ASP A 141 7.95 -15.27 11.20
N SER A 142 8.73 -14.90 12.22
CA SER A 142 8.26 -14.14 13.38
C SER A 142 8.32 -12.62 13.19
N VAL A 143 9.03 -12.14 12.15
CA VAL A 143 9.25 -10.71 11.89
C VAL A 143 8.63 -10.28 10.56
N PHE A 144 7.70 -9.32 10.64
CA PHE A 144 6.99 -8.76 9.49
C PHE A 144 7.45 -7.33 9.21
N ILE A 145 7.80 -7.06 7.95
CA ILE A 145 8.13 -5.72 7.44
C ILE A 145 6.96 -5.27 6.59
N PHE A 146 6.20 -4.28 7.08
CA PHE A 146 5.08 -3.70 6.36
C PHE A 146 5.54 -2.56 5.45
N TYR A 147 4.89 -2.47 4.28
CA TYR A 147 4.92 -1.31 3.39
C TYR A 147 3.49 -0.84 3.19
N VAL A 148 3.23 0.42 3.58
CA VAL A 148 1.90 1.02 3.51
C VAL A 148 2.02 2.40 2.88
N GLU A 149 1.27 2.62 1.82
CA GLU A 149 1.28 3.84 1.04
C GLU A 149 -0.15 4.37 0.96
N SER A 150 -0.37 5.58 1.48
CA SER A 150 -1.67 6.23 1.45
C SER A 150 -1.93 6.89 0.09
N VAL A 151 -3.20 6.94 -0.33
CA VAL A 151 -3.63 7.76 -1.48
C VAL A 151 -3.77 9.25 -1.14
N GLY A 152 -3.49 9.62 0.12
CA GLY A 152 -3.53 11.00 0.63
C GLY A 152 -4.81 11.36 1.39
N SER A 153 -5.88 10.57 1.28
CA SER A 153 -7.14 10.83 1.98
C SER A 153 -7.03 10.74 3.52
N LEU A 154 -6.12 9.92 4.02
CA LEU A 154 -5.81 9.74 5.44
C LEU A 154 -4.30 9.54 5.62
N SER A 155 -3.73 9.91 6.77
CA SER A 155 -2.34 9.59 7.08
C SER A 155 -2.16 8.07 7.30
N VAL A 156 -0.95 7.55 7.10
CA VAL A 156 -0.67 6.12 7.29
C VAL A 156 -0.93 5.70 8.74
N GLU A 157 -0.56 6.52 9.71
CA GLU A 157 -0.78 6.27 11.14
C GLU A 157 -2.27 6.15 11.43
N ARG A 158 -3.09 7.03 10.86
CA ARG A 158 -4.55 6.96 11.01
C ARG A 158 -5.13 5.69 10.39
N ILE A 159 -4.65 5.30 9.22
CA ILE A 159 -5.10 4.09 8.53
C ILE A 159 -4.80 2.85 9.39
N ILE A 160 -3.59 2.73 9.93
CA ILE A 160 -3.20 1.60 10.78
C ILE A 160 -4.00 1.59 12.08
N PHE A 161 -4.16 2.75 12.72
CA PHE A 161 -4.93 2.85 13.96
C PHE A 161 -6.40 2.42 13.77
N GLU A 162 -7.05 2.90 12.70
CA GLU A 162 -8.43 2.50 12.38
C GLU A 162 -8.52 1.02 12.02
N ALA A 163 -7.51 0.46 11.34
CA ALA A 163 -7.49 -0.97 11.03
C ALA A 163 -7.43 -1.84 12.29
N LEU A 164 -6.58 -1.47 13.26
CA LEU A 164 -6.47 -2.17 14.56
C LEU A 164 -7.77 -2.06 15.36
N LYS A 165 -8.35 -0.86 15.42
CA LYS A 165 -9.64 -0.63 16.08
C LYS A 165 -10.76 -1.48 15.48
N ILE A 166 -10.88 -1.50 14.15
CA ILE A 166 -11.89 -2.35 13.46
C ILE A 166 -11.65 -3.83 13.74
N TYR A 167 -10.39 -4.25 13.85
CA TYR A 167 -10.05 -5.64 14.18
C TYR A 167 -10.48 -6.00 15.61
N GLU A 168 -10.19 -5.13 16.58
CA GLU A 168 -10.63 -5.28 17.97
C GLU A 168 -12.16 -5.32 18.09
N GLU A 169 -12.86 -4.39 17.45
CA GLU A 169 -14.34 -4.35 17.41
C GLU A 169 -14.93 -5.66 16.89
N LYS A 170 -14.39 -6.20 15.80
CA LYS A 170 -14.85 -7.48 15.24
C LYS A 170 -14.55 -8.66 16.16
N PHE A 171 -13.41 -8.64 16.84
CA PHE A 171 -13.06 -9.70 17.78
C PHE A 171 -14.01 -9.69 18.98
N MET A 172 -14.30 -8.51 19.54
CA MET A 172 -15.29 -8.36 20.61
C MET A 172 -16.70 -8.79 20.17
N GLU A 173 -17.12 -8.39 18.97
CA GLU A 173 -18.41 -8.82 18.40
C GLU A 173 -18.48 -10.35 18.30
N PHE A 174 -17.42 -10.99 17.81
CA PHE A 174 -17.35 -12.45 17.73
C PHE A 174 -17.41 -13.13 19.11
N MET A 175 -16.68 -12.62 20.10
CA MET A 175 -16.71 -13.15 21.47
C MET A 175 -18.10 -13.06 22.09
N ASN A 176 -18.78 -11.92 21.93
CA ASN A 176 -20.14 -11.73 22.44
C ASN A 176 -21.14 -12.72 21.80
N LEU A 177 -20.99 -13.00 20.51
CA LEU A 177 -21.82 -14.00 19.82
C LEU A 177 -21.56 -15.41 20.35
N LEU A 178 -20.31 -15.77 20.65
CA LEU A 178 -19.99 -17.06 21.26
C LEU A 178 -20.60 -17.20 22.66
N GLU A 179 -20.49 -16.16 23.50
CA GLU A 179 -21.11 -16.17 24.83
C GLU A 179 -22.64 -16.31 24.75
N GLY A 180 -23.28 -15.61 23.80
CA GLY A 180 -24.71 -15.76 23.55
C GLY A 180 -25.11 -17.20 23.22
N LEU A 181 -24.35 -17.87 22.33
CA LEU A 181 -24.60 -19.26 21.93
C LEU A 181 -24.31 -20.28 23.03
N VAL A 182 -23.28 -20.06 23.85
CA VAL A 182 -22.98 -20.94 25.00
C VAL A 182 -24.09 -20.86 26.06
N ASN A 183 -24.74 -19.70 26.18
CA ASN A 183 -25.80 -19.46 27.14
C ASN A 183 -27.21 -19.75 26.59
N GLU A 184 -27.36 -20.14 25.31
CA GLU A 184 -28.63 -20.63 24.79
C GLU A 184 -28.94 -22.02 25.36
N PRO A 185 -30.11 -22.22 26.00
CA PRO A 185 -30.50 -23.55 26.44
C PRO A 185 -30.62 -24.46 25.21
N LYS A 186 -30.01 -25.65 25.29
CA LYS A 186 -30.17 -26.67 24.26
C LYS A 186 -31.67 -26.94 24.10
N LYS A 187 -32.19 -26.73 22.88
CA LYS A 187 -33.54 -27.20 22.53
C LYS A 187 -33.50 -28.72 22.56
N ASP A 188 -34.13 -29.29 23.58
CA ASP A 188 -34.53 -30.70 23.64
C ASP A 188 -35.52 -31.04 22.51
#